data_AF-A0A1J3CE41-F1
#
_entry.id   AF-A0A1J3CE41-F1
#
_cell.length_a   1.000
_cell.length_b   1.000
_cell.length_c   1.000
_cell.angle_alpha   90.00
_cell.angle_beta   90.00
_cell.angle_gamma   90.00
#
_symmetry.space_group_name_H-M   'P 1'
#
loop_
_entity.id
_entity.type
_entity.pdbx_description
1 polymer ?
#
loop_
_entity_poly.entity_id
_entity_poly.type
_entity_poly.pdbx_seq_one_letter_code
_entity_poly.pdbx_strand_id
1 'polypeptide(L)'
;CNAVAVASLLNATLVLPRFLYSNVWKDPSQFGDIYQEDGFIEYLKDEVHIVKDLPQQLKSIDNKNLSLVTDEELVKEAKPDDYIKHVLPLLKKYGMVHLFGYGNRLGFDPLP
;
A
#
# COMPACT_ATOMS: atom_id res chain seq x y z
N CYS A 1 10.00 -3.56 2.60
CA CYS A 1 8.68 -4.19 2.39
C CYS A 1 7.76 -3.74 3.51
N ASN A 2 7.12 -2.59 3.34
CA ASN A 2 6.57 -1.83 4.47
C ASN A 2 5.05 -1.64 4.39
N ALA A 3 4.43 -2.06 3.28
CA ALA A 3 3.01 -1.83 3.01
C ALA A 3 2.11 -2.63 3.95
N VAL A 4 2.50 -3.86 4.31
CA VAL A 4 1.83 -4.68 5.33
C VAL A 4 1.82 -3.97 6.68
N ALA A 5 2.99 -3.47 7.12
CA ALA A 5 3.12 -2.74 8.37
C ALA A 5 2.32 -1.44 8.37
N VAL A 6 2.32 -0.68 7.27
CA VAL A 6 1.49 0.54 7.14
C VAL A 6 0.00 0.20 7.17
N ALA A 7 -0.43 -0.84 6.47
CA ALA A 7 -1.83 -1.27 6.48
C ALA A 7 -2.27 -1.70 7.89
N SER A 8 -1.43 -2.46 8.60
CA SER A 8 -1.67 -2.86 9.99
C SER A 8 -1.72 -1.65 10.93
N LEU A 9 -0.74 -0.73 10.85
CA LEU A 9 -0.68 0.53 11.61
C LEU A 9 -1.96 1.38 11.45
N LEU A 10 -2.48 1.45 10.22
CA LEU A 10 -3.66 2.25 9.91
C LEU A 10 -4.98 1.47 10.10
N ASN A 11 -4.90 0.21 10.55
CA ASN A 11 -6.02 -0.73 10.63
C ASN A 11 -6.84 -0.75 9.31
N ALA A 12 -6.12 -0.88 8.20
CA ALA A 12 -6.64 -0.79 6.85
C ALA A 12 -6.53 -2.13 6.12
N THR A 13 -7.40 -2.34 5.14
CA THR A 13 -7.28 -3.44 4.20
C THR A 13 -6.16 -3.17 3.20
N LEU A 14 -5.27 -4.13 3.00
CA LEU A 14 -4.26 -4.09 1.96
C LEU A 14 -4.82 -4.71 0.67
N VAL A 15 -4.79 -3.96 -0.43
CA VAL A 15 -4.97 -4.54 -1.77
C VAL A 15 -3.63 -5.13 -2.22
N LEU A 16 -3.63 -6.32 -2.84
CA LEU A 16 -2.40 -6.94 -3.32
C LEU A 16 -1.56 -5.94 -4.15
N PRO A 17 -0.23 -5.88 -3.93
CA PRO A 17 0.62 -4.93 -4.63
C PRO A 17 0.57 -5.14 -6.15
N ARG A 18 0.54 -4.04 -6.88
CA ARG A 18 0.79 -4.03 -8.33
C ARG A 18 2.18 -3.50 -8.60
N PHE A 19 2.95 -4.22 -9.40
CA PHE A 19 4.31 -3.79 -9.75
C PHE A 19 4.26 -2.84 -10.94
N LEU A 20 4.90 -1.69 -10.76
CA LEU A 20 5.05 -0.71 -11.83
C LEU A 20 5.98 -1.28 -12.89
N TYR A 21 5.53 -1.26 -14.14
CA TYR A 21 6.37 -1.63 -15.27
C TYR A 21 7.57 -0.68 -15.35
N SER A 22 8.77 -1.26 -15.42
CA SER A 22 10.00 -0.50 -15.62
C SER A 22 10.47 -0.61 -17.07
N ASN A 23 10.64 0.54 -17.73
CA ASN A 23 11.24 0.61 -19.07
C ASN A 23 12.70 0.10 -19.11
N VAL A 24 13.38 0.04 -17.95
CA VAL A 24 14.77 -0.44 -17.84
C VAL A 24 14.80 -1.97 -17.81
N TRP A 25 14.02 -2.57 -16.91
CA TRP A 25 14.02 -4.03 -16.70
C TRP A 25 13.14 -4.77 -17.71
N LYS A 26 12.17 -4.07 -18.32
CA LYS A 26 11.21 -4.61 -19.28
C LYS A 26 10.49 -5.88 -18.79
N ASP A 27 10.34 -5.99 -17.48
CA ASP A 27 9.67 -7.11 -16.84
C ASP A 27 8.19 -6.78 -16.63
N PRO A 28 7.26 -7.52 -17.28
CA PRO A 28 5.83 -7.32 -17.10
C PRO A 28 5.28 -8.01 -15.85
N SER A 29 6.09 -8.83 -15.16
CA SER A 29 5.65 -9.67 -14.04
C SER A 29 4.97 -8.85 -12.96
N GLN A 30 3.83 -9.32 -12.49
CA GLN A 30 3.08 -8.80 -11.36
C GLN A 30 3.33 -9.65 -10.12
N PHE A 31 2.74 -9.24 -8.99
CA PHE A 31 2.97 -9.89 -7.70
C PHE A 31 2.70 -11.41 -7.76
N GLY A 32 1.59 -11.83 -8.34
CA GLY A 32 1.24 -13.26 -8.49
C GLY A 32 2.12 -14.06 -9.44
N ASP A 33 2.88 -13.41 -10.33
CA ASP A 33 3.83 -14.08 -11.22
C ASP A 33 5.13 -14.47 -10.49
N ILE A 34 5.42 -13.81 -9.37
CA ILE A 34 6.66 -13.97 -8.59
C ILE A 34 6.38 -14.62 -7.23
N TYR A 35 5.25 -14.30 -6.60
CA TYR A 35 4.89 -14.72 -5.25
C TYR A 35 3.59 -15.54 -5.23
N GLN A 36 3.50 -16.49 -4.29
CA GLN A 36 2.26 -17.24 -4.07
C GLN A 36 1.24 -16.38 -3.32
N GLU A 37 0.29 -15.80 -4.05
CA GLU A 37 -0.72 -14.88 -3.48
C GLU A 37 -1.50 -15.50 -2.32
N ASP A 38 -2.02 -16.72 -2.49
CA ASP A 38 -2.87 -17.34 -1.47
C ASP A 38 -2.07 -17.67 -0.22
N GLY A 39 -0.82 -18.11 -0.37
CA GLY A 39 0.09 -18.31 0.75
C GLY A 39 0.44 -17.01 1.46
N PHE A 40 0.62 -15.92 0.72
CA PHE A 40 0.87 -14.59 1.28
C PHE A 40 -0.34 -14.07 2.08
N ILE A 41 -1.55 -14.22 1.55
CA ILE A 41 -2.79 -13.82 2.22
C ILE A 41 -3.01 -14.64 3.49
N GLU A 42 -2.87 -15.97 3.39
CA GLU A 42 -3.08 -16.87 4.53
C GLU A 42 -2.05 -16.64 5.65
N TYR A 43 -0.79 -16.37 5.29
CA TYR A 43 0.26 -16.11 6.25
C TYR A 43 0.05 -14.82 7.06
N LEU A 44 -0.60 -13.81 6.48
CA LEU A 44 -0.79 -12.49 7.08
C LEU A 44 -2.21 -12.21 7.60
N LYS A 45 -3.08 -13.22 7.60
CA LYS A 45 -4.52 -13.07 7.87
C LYS A 45 -4.82 -12.51 9.26
N ASP A 46 -3.93 -12.74 10.23
CA ASP A 46 -4.10 -12.34 11.62
C ASP A 46 -3.56 -10.91 11.86
N GLU A 47 -2.70 -10.40 10.98
CA GLU A 47 -2.03 -9.11 11.08
C GLU A 47 -2.69 -8.02 10.21
N VAL A 48 -3.20 -8.40 9.03
CA VAL A 48 -3.83 -7.48 8.09
C VAL A 48 -4.85 -8.19 7.19
N HIS A 49 -5.99 -7.54 6.94
CA HIS A 49 -6.92 -8.06 5.94
C HIS A 49 -6.40 -7.73 4.53
N ILE A 50 -6.22 -8.75 3.69
CA ILE A 50 -5.69 -8.61 2.32
C ILE A 50 -6.76 -9.01 1.30
N VAL A 51 -6.97 -8.16 0.29
CA VAL A 51 -7.84 -8.46 -0.86
C VAL A 51 -7.03 -8.43 -2.16
N LYS A 52 -7.42 -9.26 -3.13
CA LYS A 52 -6.68 -9.36 -4.40
C LYS A 52 -6.84 -8.14 -5.31
N ASP A 53 -7.99 -7.48 -5.24
CA ASP A 53 -8.30 -6.33 -6.07
C ASP A 53 -9.21 -5.35 -5.33
N LEU A 54 -9.20 -4.11 -5.78
CA LEU A 54 -9.98 -3.03 -5.22
C LEU A 54 -11.49 -3.29 -5.43
N PRO A 55 -12.35 -3.06 -4.42
CA PRO A 55 -13.80 -3.15 -4.59
C PRO A 55 -14.32 -2.30 -5.76
N GLN A 56 -15.32 -2.80 -6.49
CA GLN A 56 -15.83 -2.15 -7.70
C GLN A 56 -16.35 -0.73 -7.46
N GLN A 57 -16.92 -0.46 -6.28
CA GLN A 57 -17.36 0.88 -5.88
C GLN A 57 -16.20 1.88 -5.83
N LEU A 58 -15.01 1.42 -5.40
CA LEU A 58 -13.81 2.24 -5.26
C LEU A 58 -13.05 2.38 -6.59
N LYS A 59 -13.10 1.37 -7.49
CA LYS A 59 -12.53 1.47 -8.84
C LYS A 59 -13.06 2.65 -9.64
N SER A 60 -14.34 3.01 -9.44
CA SER A 60 -14.95 4.18 -10.09
C SER A 60 -14.40 5.53 -9.59
N ILE A 61 -13.84 5.55 -8.37
CA ILE A 61 -13.31 6.74 -7.70
C ILE A 61 -11.80 6.90 -7.98
N ASP A 62 -11.09 5.78 -8.15
CA ASP A 62 -9.64 5.68 -8.35
C ASP A 62 -9.08 6.59 -9.47
N ASN A 63 -9.86 6.82 -10.53
CA ASN A 63 -9.46 7.59 -11.72
C ASN A 63 -9.19 9.10 -11.51
N LYS A 64 -9.22 9.61 -10.28
CA LYS A 64 -9.11 11.06 -10.02
C LYS A 64 -7.79 11.52 -9.40
N ASN A 65 -6.80 10.64 -9.18
CA ASN A 65 -5.54 10.97 -8.47
C ASN A 65 -5.72 11.58 -7.06
N LEU A 66 -6.94 11.68 -6.54
CA LEU A 66 -7.27 12.41 -5.30
C LEU A 66 -6.73 11.74 -4.04
N SER A 67 -6.45 10.45 -4.13
CA SER A 67 -5.94 9.61 -3.05
C SER A 67 -4.52 9.10 -3.31
N LEU A 68 -3.80 9.73 -4.25
CA LEU A 68 -2.39 9.41 -4.50
C LEU A 68 -1.54 10.05 -3.40
N VAL A 69 -0.65 9.26 -2.82
CA VAL A 69 0.38 9.72 -1.90
C VAL A 69 1.72 9.37 -2.50
N THR A 70 2.55 10.40 -2.64
CA THR A 70 3.85 10.37 -3.28
C THR A 70 4.94 10.80 -2.30
N ASP A 71 6.15 10.99 -2.82
CA ASP A 71 7.33 11.42 -2.07
C ASP A 71 7.23 12.88 -1.62
N GLU A 72 6.26 13.64 -2.14
CA GLU A 72 5.98 15.01 -1.69
C GLU A 72 5.22 15.02 -0.35
N GLU A 73 4.31 14.06 -0.13
CA GLU A 73 3.50 13.97 1.08
C GLU A 73 4.14 13.14 2.20
N LEU A 74 5.00 12.17 1.84
CA LEU A 74 5.74 11.34 2.78
C LEU A 74 7.24 11.41 2.50
N VAL A 75 7.98 11.92 3.47
CA VAL A 75 9.45 11.91 3.42
C VAL A 75 9.98 10.48 3.36
N LYS A 76 11.19 10.31 2.80
CA LYS A 76 11.89 9.02 2.87
C LYS A 76 12.07 8.59 4.32
N GLU A 77 11.93 7.29 4.58
CA GLU A 77 11.99 6.73 5.94
C GLU A 77 10.97 7.35 6.92
N ALA A 78 9.79 7.73 6.43
CA ALA A 78 8.70 8.27 7.24
C ALA A 78 8.42 7.42 8.49
N LYS A 79 8.13 8.11 9.59
CA LYS A 79 7.77 7.51 10.88
C LYS A 79 6.30 7.09 10.89
N PRO A 80 5.88 6.18 11.79
CA PRO A 80 4.48 5.83 11.95
C PRO A 80 3.54 7.04 12.09
N ASP A 81 3.94 8.06 12.85
CA ASP A 81 3.17 9.29 13.04
C ASP A 81 2.94 10.07 11.74
N ASP A 82 3.88 10.02 10.78
CA ASP A 82 3.72 10.67 9.48
C ASP A 82 2.60 10.00 8.68
N TYR A 83 2.49 8.67 8.73
CA TYR A 83 1.39 7.93 8.11
C TYR A 83 0.05 8.27 8.76
N ILE A 84 0.00 8.35 10.09
CA ILE A 84 -1.23 8.71 10.81
C ILE A 84 -1.65 10.15 10.46
N LYS A 85 -0.70 11.07 10.34
CA LYS A 85 -0.98 12.48 10.07
C LYS A 85 -1.35 12.76 8.61
N HIS A 86 -0.68 12.11 7.66
CA HIS A 86 -0.79 12.43 6.23
C HIS A 86 -1.64 11.42 5.45
N VAL A 87 -1.57 10.13 5.78
CA VAL A 87 -2.27 9.07 5.01
C VAL A 87 -3.65 8.76 5.57
N LEU A 88 -3.78 8.62 6.89
CA LEU A 88 -5.06 8.26 7.51
C LEU A 88 -6.22 9.22 7.17
N PRO A 89 -6.03 10.55 7.12
CA PRO A 89 -7.11 11.46 6.75
C PRO A 89 -7.58 11.26 5.30
N LEU A 90 -6.66 10.99 4.38
CA LEU A 90 -6.97 10.72 2.98
C LEU A 90 -7.73 9.39 2.84
N LEU A 91 -7.28 8.36 3.57
CA LEU A 91 -7.94 7.07 3.61
C LEU A 91 -9.38 7.18 4.12
N LYS A 92 -9.61 7.93 5.20
CA LYS A 92 -10.96 8.18 5.73
C LYS A 92 -11.84 9.01 4.77
N LYS A 93 -11.23 9.94 4.03
CA LYS A 93 -11.95 10.84 3.13
C LYS A 93 -12.37 10.14 1.83
N TYR A 94 -11.50 9.33 1.25
CA TYR A 94 -11.70 8.74 -0.08
C TYR A 94 -11.99 7.23 -0.04
N GLY A 95 -11.84 6.58 1.11
CA GLY A 95 -12.03 5.14 1.29
C GLY A 95 -10.86 4.28 0.79
N MET A 96 -9.89 4.89 0.10
CA MET A 96 -8.69 4.22 -0.42
C MET A 96 -7.53 5.22 -0.51
N VAL A 97 -6.30 4.71 -0.51
CA VAL A 97 -5.08 5.49 -0.79
C VAL A 97 -4.14 4.67 -1.67
N HIS A 98 -3.54 5.33 -2.65
CA HIS A 98 -2.51 4.77 -3.51
C HIS A 98 -1.15 5.29 -3.08
N LEU A 99 -0.34 4.43 -2.46
CA LEU A 99 1.05 4.75 -2.15
C LEU A 99 1.90 4.49 -3.40
N PHE A 100 2.25 5.54 -4.15
CA PHE A 100 2.97 5.39 -5.41
C PHE A 100 4.49 5.47 -5.23
N GLY A 101 5.21 4.66 -6.01
CA GLY A 101 6.68 4.59 -5.96
C GLY A 101 7.22 4.03 -4.64
N TYR A 102 6.42 3.27 -3.88
CA TYR A 102 6.68 2.84 -2.51
C TYR A 102 7.90 1.90 -2.38
N GLY A 103 9.10 2.48 -2.29
CA GLY A 103 10.35 1.79 -1.96
C GLY A 103 10.99 2.40 -0.71
N ASN A 104 11.18 1.60 0.35
CA ASN A 104 11.91 1.93 1.59
C ASN A 104 11.39 3.18 2.35
N ARG A 105 10.13 3.18 2.82
CA ARG A 105 9.51 4.39 3.42
C ARG A 105 8.91 4.24 4.82
N LEU A 106 9.18 3.16 5.52
CA LEU A 106 8.83 2.98 6.94
C LEU A 106 10.16 2.74 7.63
N GLY A 107 10.53 3.65 8.54
CA GLY A 107 11.74 3.52 9.35
C GLY A 107 11.67 2.29 10.27
N PHE A 108 12.83 1.75 10.65
CA PHE A 108 12.95 0.59 11.56
C PHE A 108 12.75 0.95 13.03
N ASP A 109 11.96 1.99 13.35
CA ASP A 109 11.64 2.27 14.75
C ASP A 109 10.83 1.09 15.32
N PRO A 110 11.06 0.70 16.59
CA PRO A 110 10.27 -0.35 17.20
C PRO A 110 8.80 0.08 17.21
N LEU A 111 7.98 -0.65 16.45
CA LEU A 111 6.53 -0.57 16.59
C LEU A 111 6.20 -1.00 18.03
N PRO A 112 5.34 -0.25 18.75
CA PRO A 112 4.94 -0.62 20.10
C PRO A 112 4.22 -1.98 20.15
#